data_AF-A0A959TJD2-F1
#
_entry.id   AF-A0A959TJD2-F1
#
_cell.length_a   1.000
_cell.length_b   1.000
_cell.length_c   1.000
_cell.angle_alpha   90.00
_cell.angle_beta   90.00
_cell.angle_gamma   90.00
#
_symmetry.space_group_name_H-M   'P 1'
#
loop_
_entity.id
_entity.type
_entity.pdbx_description
1 polymer ?
#
loop_
_entity_poly.entity_id
_entity_poly.type
_entity_poly.pdbx_seq_one_letter_code
_entity_poly.pdbx_strand_id
1 'polypeptide(L)'
;MSRALQARGIILKPFVIGVGLDDGQKYSLQCVGNYYDASTPELFDQVLQVVITQALNSTTAEIDLLTVDGKPTETDVPVTLYDQRTGEVRYHFVHTLNARGRPDTLSIDPVYTYRLVAHTIPPVSREDVTVKPGTHTIITLSAGQGQLELKMGSGLPEQRPTPCIVRRQGDGTTLNVQDINTTDKYLVGRYDLEFLTLPRLKVEDVTIEQGKTATVQVPQTGVLNILPGTPGYGAVFLREGDRLVHVVDLDPSALRNQYRLLPGTYQVVYRSRSANRTEYSTTKDAVIESGRSVTINF
;
A
#
# COMPACT_ATOMS: atom_id res chain seq x y z
N MET A 1 13.93 -25.20 -34.22
CA MET A 1 12.78 -24.49 -33.64
C MET A 1 12.66 -24.66 -32.12
N SER A 2 12.73 -25.87 -31.53
CA SER A 2 12.53 -26.02 -30.07
C SER A 2 13.60 -25.35 -29.19
N ARG A 3 14.89 -25.40 -29.55
CA ARG A 3 15.97 -24.71 -28.79
C ARG A 3 15.77 -23.19 -28.69
N ALA A 4 15.27 -22.55 -29.75
CA ALA A 4 15.03 -21.10 -29.76
C ALA A 4 13.84 -20.68 -28.88
N LEU A 5 12.87 -21.58 -28.69
CA LEU A 5 11.71 -21.37 -27.82
C LEU A 5 12.03 -21.69 -26.36
N GLN A 6 12.83 -22.75 -26.10
CA GLN A 6 13.32 -23.08 -24.77
C GLN A 6 14.24 -21.98 -24.19
N ALA A 7 15.06 -21.33 -25.03
CA ALA A 7 15.87 -20.18 -24.63
C ALA A 7 15.04 -18.95 -24.24
N ARG A 8 13.74 -18.91 -24.59
CA ARG A 8 12.78 -17.88 -24.18
C ARG A 8 11.85 -18.36 -23.04
N GLY A 9 12.20 -19.45 -22.35
CA GLY A 9 11.40 -20.02 -21.27
C GLY A 9 10.17 -20.82 -21.72
N ILE A 10 9.96 -21.00 -23.03
CA ILE A 10 8.84 -21.77 -23.57
C ILE A 10 9.28 -23.23 -23.73
N ILE A 11 8.90 -24.08 -22.77
CA ILE A 11 9.17 -25.52 -22.80
C ILE A 11 8.08 -26.22 -23.60
N LEU A 12 8.39 -26.59 -24.84
CA LEU A 12 7.57 -27.52 -25.60
C LEU A 12 7.82 -28.94 -25.09
N LYS A 13 6.84 -29.54 -24.42
CA LYS A 13 6.77 -30.99 -24.15
C LYS A 13 5.86 -31.66 -25.19
N PRO A 14 6.38 -32.10 -26.34
CA PRO A 14 5.59 -32.84 -27.31
C PRO A 14 5.16 -34.20 -26.73
N PHE A 15 3.94 -34.63 -27.07
CA PHE A 15 3.47 -35.99 -26.83
C PHE A 15 3.82 -36.85 -28.04
N VAL A 16 4.48 -37.99 -27.80
CA VAL A 16 4.88 -38.92 -28.85
C VAL A 16 4.26 -40.29 -28.56
N ILE A 17 3.30 -40.69 -29.39
CA ILE A 17 2.69 -42.02 -29.33
C ILE A 17 3.34 -42.87 -30.41
N GLY A 18 4.10 -43.88 -30.00
CA GLY A 18 4.73 -44.84 -30.93
C GLY A 18 3.83 -46.06 -31.12
N VAL A 19 3.56 -46.43 -32.37
CA VAL A 19 2.83 -47.65 -32.72
C VAL A 19 3.79 -48.57 -33.48
N GLY A 20 4.12 -49.74 -32.89
CA GLY A 20 4.91 -50.78 -33.55
C GLY A 20 6.39 -50.44 -33.79
N LEU A 21 7.08 -49.86 -32.80
CA LEU A 21 8.50 -49.50 -32.90
C LEU A 21 9.42 -50.55 -32.24
N ASP A 22 10.55 -50.85 -32.87
CA ASP A 22 11.61 -51.71 -32.31
C ASP A 22 12.35 -51.01 -31.15
N ASP A 23 12.90 -51.80 -30.21
CA ASP A 23 13.43 -51.29 -28.92
C ASP A 23 14.51 -50.20 -29.04
N GLY A 24 15.25 -50.15 -30.16
CA GLY A 24 16.23 -49.10 -30.44
C GLY A 24 15.64 -47.72 -30.74
N GLN A 25 14.39 -47.65 -31.22
CA GLN A 25 13.70 -46.40 -31.56
C GLN A 25 12.94 -45.78 -30.37
N LYS A 26 12.69 -46.57 -29.31
CA LYS A 26 12.01 -46.11 -28.08
C LYS A 26 12.88 -45.15 -27.26
N TYR A 27 14.18 -45.43 -27.19
CA TYR A 27 15.15 -44.64 -26.39
C TYR A 27 15.37 -43.22 -26.91
N SER A 28 15.31 -43.00 -28.23
CA SER A 28 15.48 -41.67 -28.82
C SER A 28 14.27 -40.76 -28.62
N LEU A 29 13.08 -41.34 -28.43
CA LEU A 29 11.81 -40.61 -28.29
C LEU A 29 11.45 -40.30 -26.82
N GLN A 30 11.92 -41.10 -25.86
CA GLN A 30 11.80 -40.81 -24.42
C GLN A 30 12.51 -39.51 -24.01
N CYS A 31 13.58 -39.12 -24.72
CA CYS A 31 14.32 -37.90 -24.43
C CYS A 31 13.62 -36.61 -24.92
N VAL A 32 12.51 -36.74 -25.66
CA VAL A 32 11.80 -35.64 -26.31
C VAL A 32 10.50 -35.27 -25.59
N GLY A 33 9.90 -36.20 -24.83
CA GLY A 33 8.65 -35.99 -24.10
C GLY A 33 8.18 -37.24 -23.34
N ASN A 34 6.95 -37.22 -22.81
CA ASN A 34 6.35 -38.41 -22.20
C ASN A 34 6.02 -39.42 -23.33
N TYR A 35 6.75 -40.54 -23.38
CA TYR A 35 6.57 -41.60 -24.37
C TYR A 35 5.71 -42.72 -23.79
N TYR A 36 4.72 -43.16 -24.56
CA TYR A 36 3.84 -44.28 -24.24
C TYR A 36 3.89 -45.29 -25.39
N ASP A 37 4.23 -46.55 -25.06
CA ASP A 37 4.24 -47.68 -25.99
C ASP A 37 2.83 -48.26 -26.08
N ALA A 38 2.11 -47.97 -27.15
CA ALA A 38 0.75 -48.47 -27.35
C ALA A 38 0.78 -49.73 -28.24
N SER A 39 1.13 -50.86 -27.63
CA SER A 39 1.32 -52.14 -28.32
C SER A 39 0.00 -52.89 -28.57
N THR A 40 -1.11 -52.48 -27.95
CA THR A 40 -2.46 -53.03 -28.15
C THR A 40 -3.52 -51.92 -28.25
N PRO A 41 -4.65 -52.15 -28.94
CA PRO A 41 -5.74 -51.18 -29.06
C PRO A 41 -6.28 -50.68 -27.72
N GLU A 42 -6.37 -51.54 -26.71
CA GLU A 42 -6.90 -51.20 -25.38
C GLU A 42 -5.96 -50.26 -24.61
N LEU A 43 -4.64 -50.45 -24.76
CA LEU A 43 -3.63 -49.59 -24.15
C LEU A 43 -3.57 -48.22 -24.86
N PHE A 44 -3.78 -48.21 -26.18
CA PHE A 44 -3.88 -46.98 -26.97
C PHE A 44 -5.06 -46.12 -26.52
N ASP A 45 -6.24 -46.72 -26.31
CA ASP A 45 -7.43 -46.01 -25.81
C ASP A 45 -7.21 -45.44 -24.40
N GLN A 46 -6.55 -46.17 -23.49
CA GLN A 46 -6.21 -45.67 -22.16
C GLN A 46 -5.23 -44.49 -22.22
N VAL A 47 -4.19 -44.57 -23.04
CA VAL A 47 -3.22 -43.48 -23.22
C VAL A 47 -3.88 -42.27 -23.88
N LEU A 48 -4.72 -42.46 -24.90
CA LEU A 48 -5.52 -41.41 -25.50
C LEU A 48 -6.42 -40.74 -24.46
N GLN A 49 -7.10 -41.53 -23.62
CA GLN A 49 -7.98 -41.00 -22.60
C GLN A 49 -7.21 -40.19 -21.56
N VAL A 50 -6.02 -40.62 -21.13
CA VAL A 50 -5.15 -39.85 -20.23
C VAL A 50 -4.68 -38.55 -20.89
N VAL A 51 -4.24 -38.59 -22.15
CA VAL A 51 -3.78 -37.40 -22.88
C VAL A 51 -4.94 -36.44 -23.12
N ILE A 52 -6.12 -36.95 -23.48
CA ILE A 52 -7.34 -36.17 -23.63
C ILE A 52 -7.74 -35.55 -22.30
N THR A 53 -7.78 -36.30 -21.21
CA THR A 53 -8.10 -35.76 -19.87
C THR A 53 -7.07 -34.72 -19.42
N GLN A 54 -5.79 -34.92 -19.70
CA GLN A 54 -4.74 -33.96 -19.34
C GLN A 54 -4.74 -32.71 -20.24
N ALA A 55 -5.19 -32.82 -21.48
CA ALA A 55 -5.41 -31.71 -22.41
C ALA A 55 -6.75 -30.98 -22.16
N LEU A 56 -7.75 -31.68 -21.66
CA LEU A 56 -9.10 -31.15 -21.39
C LEU A 56 -9.25 -30.57 -19.97
N ASN A 57 -8.53 -31.11 -18.98
CA ASN A 57 -8.58 -30.59 -17.62
C ASN A 57 -7.82 -29.27 -17.56
N SER A 58 -8.58 -28.17 -17.54
CA SER A 58 -8.02 -26.84 -17.38
C SER A 58 -7.34 -26.72 -16.01
N THR A 59 -6.10 -26.24 -16.02
CA THR A 59 -5.42 -25.83 -14.79
C THR A 59 -5.94 -24.46 -14.41
N THR A 60 -6.69 -24.39 -13.32
CA THR A 60 -7.29 -23.15 -12.84
C THR A 60 -6.92 -22.92 -11.40
N ALA A 61 -6.93 -21.66 -10.98
CA ALA A 61 -6.71 -21.28 -9.60
C ALA A 61 -7.66 -20.16 -9.20
N GLU A 62 -7.89 -19.99 -7.91
CA GLU A 62 -8.47 -18.78 -7.34
C GLU A 62 -7.56 -18.27 -6.23
N ILE A 63 -7.56 -16.96 -6.00
CA ILE A 63 -6.81 -16.33 -4.92
C ILE A 63 -7.82 -15.78 -3.93
N ASP A 64 -7.84 -16.34 -2.74
CA ASP A 64 -8.75 -15.97 -1.67
C ASP A 64 -8.05 -14.96 -0.77
N LEU A 65 -8.37 -13.67 -0.97
CA LEU A 65 -8.01 -12.64 -0.01
C LEU A 65 -8.98 -12.71 1.18
N LEU A 66 -8.47 -13.17 2.32
CA LEU A 66 -9.26 -13.50 3.50
C LEU A 66 -9.41 -12.29 4.43
N THR A 67 -10.64 -12.07 4.91
CA THR A 67 -10.94 -11.22 6.06
C THR A 67 -10.36 -11.80 7.35
N VAL A 68 -10.40 -11.03 8.44
CA VAL A 68 -10.02 -11.51 9.79
C VAL A 68 -10.83 -12.75 10.22
N ASP A 69 -12.09 -12.87 9.78
CA ASP A 69 -12.95 -14.03 10.06
C ASP A 69 -12.71 -15.21 9.09
N GLY A 70 -11.73 -15.12 8.19
CA GLY A 70 -11.40 -16.18 7.23
C GLY A 70 -12.34 -16.25 6.02
N LYS A 71 -13.11 -15.20 5.72
CA LYS A 71 -14.00 -15.16 4.54
C LYS A 71 -13.28 -14.57 3.34
N PRO A 72 -13.39 -15.17 2.13
CA PRO A 72 -12.70 -14.70 0.92
C PRO A 72 -13.47 -13.54 0.23
N THR A 73 -13.65 -12.43 0.95
CA THR A 73 -14.43 -11.28 0.47
C THR A 73 -13.60 -10.01 0.28
N GLU A 74 -12.31 -10.05 0.59
CA GLU A 74 -11.42 -8.92 0.28
C GLU A 74 -11.17 -8.84 -1.22
N THR A 75 -11.15 -7.63 -1.77
CA THR A 75 -11.08 -7.41 -3.21
C THR A 75 -10.56 -6.03 -3.57
N ASP A 76 -10.33 -5.80 -4.85
CA ASP A 76 -9.88 -4.54 -5.46
C ASP A 76 -8.48 -4.14 -4.98
N VAL A 77 -7.65 -5.15 -4.70
CA VAL A 77 -6.25 -5.01 -4.29
C VAL A 77 -5.36 -5.45 -5.45
N PRO A 78 -4.37 -4.65 -5.86
CA PRO A 78 -3.36 -5.11 -6.79
C PRO A 78 -2.60 -6.31 -6.21
N VAL A 79 -2.43 -7.34 -7.03
CA VAL A 79 -1.74 -8.57 -6.70
C VAL A 79 -0.63 -8.82 -7.71
N THR A 80 0.50 -9.34 -7.23
CA THR A 80 1.61 -9.78 -8.07
C THR A 80 2.01 -11.19 -7.70
N LEU A 81 2.18 -12.05 -8.71
CA LEU A 81 2.85 -13.34 -8.55
C LEU A 81 4.22 -13.27 -9.19
N TYR A 82 5.24 -13.46 -8.36
CA TYR A 82 6.62 -13.57 -8.79
C TYR A 82 7.00 -15.04 -8.94
N ASP A 83 7.79 -15.39 -9.94
CA ASP A 83 8.55 -16.65 -9.91
C ASP A 83 9.50 -16.58 -8.70
N GLN A 84 9.28 -17.44 -7.71
CA GLN A 84 10.01 -17.36 -6.44
C GLN A 84 11.50 -17.64 -6.61
N ARG A 85 11.90 -18.39 -7.64
CA ARG A 85 13.31 -18.73 -7.89
C ARG A 85 14.05 -17.58 -8.55
N THR A 86 13.41 -16.85 -9.46
CA THR A 86 14.08 -15.79 -10.26
C THR A 86 13.73 -14.38 -9.81
N GLY A 87 12.64 -14.19 -9.09
CA GLY A 87 12.08 -12.88 -8.74
C GLY A 87 11.36 -12.17 -9.89
N GLU A 88 11.21 -12.83 -11.05
CA GLU A 88 10.52 -12.23 -12.19
C GLU A 88 9.01 -12.13 -11.97
N VAL A 89 8.41 -11.02 -12.38
CA VAL A 89 6.94 -10.87 -12.40
C VAL A 89 6.36 -11.81 -13.45
N ARG A 90 5.50 -12.73 -13.02
CA ARG A 90 4.76 -13.63 -13.92
C ARG A 90 3.34 -13.12 -14.17
N TYR A 91 2.70 -12.62 -13.12
CA TYR A 91 1.36 -12.06 -13.19
C TYR A 91 1.25 -10.79 -12.36
N HIS A 92 0.50 -9.82 -12.87
CA HIS A 92 0.16 -8.61 -12.14
C HIS A 92 -1.24 -8.15 -12.57
N PHE A 93 -2.16 -8.13 -11.61
CA PHE A 93 -3.57 -7.81 -11.86
C PHE A 93 -4.19 -7.22 -10.61
N VAL A 94 -5.40 -6.68 -10.74
CA VAL A 94 -6.22 -6.28 -9.60
C VAL A 94 -7.15 -7.45 -9.27
N HIS A 95 -7.12 -7.92 -8.03
CA HIS A 95 -8.01 -8.97 -7.56
C HIS A 95 -9.46 -8.50 -7.61
N THR A 96 -10.38 -9.35 -8.07
CA THR A 96 -11.82 -9.06 -8.14
C THR A 96 -12.66 -10.25 -7.69
N LEU A 97 -13.90 -9.98 -7.28
CA LEU A 97 -14.93 -11.01 -7.07
C LEU A 97 -15.81 -11.10 -8.32
N ASN A 98 -16.17 -12.32 -8.72
CA ASN A 98 -17.08 -12.57 -9.83
C ASN A 98 -18.52 -12.15 -9.49
N ALA A 99 -19.43 -12.27 -10.47
CA ALA A 99 -20.85 -11.88 -10.33
C ALA A 99 -21.62 -12.63 -9.21
N ARG A 100 -21.05 -13.69 -8.63
CA ARG A 100 -21.63 -14.43 -7.50
C ARG A 100 -20.99 -14.06 -6.15
N GLY A 101 -20.13 -13.04 -6.12
CA GLY A 101 -19.42 -12.60 -4.92
C GLY A 101 -18.34 -13.58 -4.45
N ARG A 102 -17.77 -14.38 -5.37
CA ARG A 102 -16.67 -15.31 -5.08
C ARG A 102 -15.39 -14.85 -5.79
N PRO A 103 -14.20 -15.19 -5.28
CA PRO A 103 -12.94 -14.95 -5.99
C PRO A 103 -12.99 -15.40 -7.45
N ASP A 104 -12.35 -14.62 -8.32
CA ASP A 104 -12.33 -14.91 -9.75
C ASP A 104 -11.44 -16.12 -10.07
N THR A 105 -11.80 -16.86 -11.12
CA THR A 105 -11.06 -18.03 -11.57
C THR A 105 -9.98 -17.63 -12.57
N LEU A 106 -8.73 -17.89 -12.21
CA LEU A 106 -7.53 -17.51 -12.93
C LEU A 106 -6.90 -18.72 -13.66
N SER A 107 -6.27 -18.45 -14.79
CA SER A 107 -5.39 -19.42 -15.47
C SER A 107 -3.94 -19.09 -15.11
N ILE A 108 -3.35 -19.91 -14.23
CA ILE A 108 -2.00 -19.74 -13.71
C ILE A 108 -1.17 -20.95 -14.12
N ASP A 109 0.03 -20.71 -14.66
CA ASP A 109 0.94 -21.76 -15.10
C ASP A 109 1.42 -22.60 -13.89
N PRO A 110 1.17 -23.92 -13.85
CA PRO A 110 1.56 -24.76 -12.73
C PRO A 110 3.06 -25.11 -12.70
N VAL A 111 3.84 -24.70 -13.71
CA VAL A 111 5.28 -24.99 -13.79
C VAL A 111 6.08 -24.23 -12.74
N TYR A 112 5.62 -23.06 -12.30
CA TYR A 112 6.35 -22.22 -11.37
C TYR A 112 5.89 -22.42 -9.91
N THR A 113 6.81 -22.18 -8.99
CA THR A 113 6.51 -21.88 -7.60
C THR A 113 6.50 -20.37 -7.44
N TYR A 114 5.45 -19.82 -6.85
CA TYR A 114 5.22 -18.39 -6.79
C TYR A 114 5.40 -17.81 -5.39
N ARG A 115 5.94 -16.60 -5.36
CA ARG A 115 5.73 -15.66 -4.25
C ARG A 115 4.56 -14.75 -4.61
N LEU A 116 3.45 -14.89 -3.90
CA LEU A 116 2.25 -14.07 -4.02
C LEU A 116 2.41 -12.83 -3.14
N VAL A 117 2.16 -11.65 -3.69
CA VAL A 117 2.13 -10.38 -2.94
C VAL A 117 0.81 -9.67 -3.24
N ALA A 118 0.04 -9.36 -2.19
CA ALA A 118 -1.07 -8.42 -2.29
C ALA A 118 -0.60 -7.05 -1.77
N HIS A 119 -0.78 -6.01 -2.59
CA HIS A 119 -0.32 -4.65 -2.33
C HIS A 119 -1.31 -3.88 -1.45
N THR A 120 -1.64 -4.47 -0.30
CA THR A 120 -2.36 -3.82 0.80
C THR A 120 -1.46 -2.81 1.51
N ILE A 121 -1.98 -2.07 2.49
CA ILE A 121 -1.15 -1.19 3.34
C ILE A 121 -1.11 -1.71 4.79
N PRO A 122 0.04 -2.23 5.26
CA PRO A 122 1.22 -2.64 4.48
C PRO A 122 0.96 -3.84 3.56
N PRO A 123 1.86 -4.15 2.61
CA PRO A 123 1.71 -5.31 1.74
C PRO A 123 1.83 -6.62 2.53
N VAL A 124 1.06 -7.62 2.10
CA VAL A 124 1.13 -9.00 2.62
C VAL A 124 1.57 -9.95 1.52
N SER A 125 2.30 -10.98 1.91
CA SER A 125 2.84 -11.94 0.95
C SER A 125 2.81 -13.36 1.48
N ARG A 126 2.82 -14.30 0.55
CA ARG A 126 2.92 -15.74 0.81
C ARG A 126 3.89 -16.36 -0.19
N GLU A 127 4.84 -17.12 0.34
CA GLU A 127 5.80 -17.89 -0.43
C GLU A 127 5.28 -19.33 -0.62
N ASP A 128 5.97 -20.08 -1.49
CA ASP A 128 5.75 -21.48 -1.81
C ASP A 128 4.34 -21.77 -2.36
N VAL A 129 3.81 -20.84 -3.16
CA VAL A 129 2.50 -21.00 -3.80
C VAL A 129 2.66 -21.86 -5.06
N THR A 130 2.03 -23.04 -5.07
CA THR A 130 2.06 -23.98 -6.21
C THR A 130 0.66 -24.24 -6.73
N VAL A 131 0.49 -24.28 -8.05
CA VAL A 131 -0.77 -24.65 -8.71
C VAL A 131 -0.71 -26.10 -9.18
N LYS A 132 -1.76 -26.89 -8.91
CA LYS A 132 -1.80 -28.31 -9.28
C LYS A 132 -2.25 -28.46 -10.73
N PRO A 133 -1.45 -29.09 -11.63
CA PRO A 133 -1.85 -29.32 -13.01
C PRO A 133 -3.17 -30.08 -13.13
N GLY A 134 -4.06 -29.60 -14.01
CA GLY A 134 -5.34 -30.25 -14.33
C GLY A 134 -6.35 -30.30 -13.17
N THR A 135 -6.13 -29.52 -12.10
CA THR A 135 -7.04 -29.41 -10.94
C THR A 135 -7.21 -27.95 -10.55
N HIS A 136 -8.39 -27.59 -10.07
CA HIS A 136 -8.63 -26.26 -9.50
C HIS A 136 -7.87 -26.08 -8.17
N THR A 137 -7.09 -25.00 -8.05
CA THR A 137 -6.27 -24.71 -6.86
C THR A 137 -6.76 -23.46 -6.13
N ILE A 138 -7.04 -23.57 -4.83
CA ILE A 138 -7.42 -22.43 -3.99
C ILE A 138 -6.17 -21.92 -3.27
N ILE A 139 -5.84 -20.64 -3.44
CA ILE A 139 -4.67 -20.00 -2.84
C ILE A 139 -5.15 -18.94 -1.85
N THR A 140 -4.94 -19.15 -0.56
CA THR A 140 -5.40 -18.22 0.48
C THR A 140 -4.32 -17.23 0.93
N LEU A 141 -4.71 -15.99 1.24
CA LEU A 141 -3.85 -14.95 1.81
C LEU A 141 -4.65 -14.05 2.76
N SER A 142 -4.22 -13.93 4.02
CA SER A 142 -4.86 -13.04 4.99
C SER A 142 -4.62 -11.58 4.60
N ALA A 143 -5.70 -10.86 4.32
CA ALA A 143 -5.67 -9.49 3.79
C ALA A 143 -6.82 -8.63 4.32
N GLY A 144 -7.35 -8.95 5.51
CA GLY A 144 -8.46 -8.25 6.13
C GLY A 144 -8.19 -6.76 6.29
N GLN A 145 -9.09 -5.93 5.76
CA GLN A 145 -8.92 -4.47 5.70
C GLN A 145 -10.04 -3.71 6.39
N GLY A 146 -9.69 -2.53 6.88
CA GLY A 146 -10.62 -1.45 7.19
C GLY A 146 -10.21 -0.18 6.45
N GLN A 147 -10.88 0.92 6.75
CA GLN A 147 -10.59 2.24 6.18
C GLN A 147 -10.15 3.22 7.26
N LEU A 148 -9.22 4.10 6.94
CA LEU A 148 -8.85 5.24 7.75
C LEU A 148 -9.25 6.52 7.00
N GLU A 149 -10.22 7.23 7.56
CA GLU A 149 -10.68 8.51 7.05
C GLU A 149 -10.09 9.64 7.90
N LEU A 150 -9.30 10.51 7.28
CA LEU A 150 -8.72 11.68 7.93
C LEU A 150 -9.58 12.90 7.61
N LYS A 151 -10.08 13.60 8.63
CA LYS A 151 -10.92 14.79 8.47
C LYS A 151 -10.32 16.00 9.16
N MET A 152 -10.34 17.13 8.47
CA MET A 152 -10.15 18.45 9.08
C MET A 152 -11.36 19.31 8.73
N GLY A 153 -11.81 20.13 9.69
CA GLY A 153 -13.03 20.94 9.56
C GLY A 153 -13.12 21.74 8.24
N SER A 154 -14.35 22.01 7.81
CA SER A 154 -14.64 22.67 6.54
C SER A 154 -14.15 24.13 6.51
N GLY A 155 -13.23 24.41 5.60
CA GLY A 155 -12.75 25.75 5.25
C GLY A 155 -12.47 25.86 3.76
N LEU A 156 -11.95 27.01 3.32
CA LEU A 156 -11.44 27.13 1.96
C LEU A 156 -10.43 26.00 1.69
N PRO A 157 -10.55 25.26 0.57
CA PRO A 157 -9.61 24.19 0.24
C PRO A 157 -8.19 24.73 0.31
N GLU A 158 -7.33 24.07 1.09
CA GLU A 158 -5.91 24.39 1.03
C GLU A 158 -5.40 24.07 -0.37
N GLN A 159 -4.53 24.91 -0.92
CA GLN A 159 -3.93 24.63 -2.24
C GLN A 159 -3.11 23.33 -2.24
N ARG A 160 -2.67 22.88 -1.06
CA ARG A 160 -2.06 21.57 -0.83
C ARG A 160 -2.65 20.99 0.46
N PRO A 161 -3.15 19.75 0.46
CA PRO A 161 -3.62 19.12 1.68
C PRO A 161 -2.46 18.95 2.66
N THR A 162 -2.75 19.07 3.96
CA THR A 162 -1.78 18.76 5.00
C THR A 162 -1.59 17.23 5.05
N PRO A 163 -0.36 16.71 4.90
CA PRO A 163 -0.10 15.28 4.95
C PRO A 163 -0.08 14.75 6.39
N CYS A 164 -0.39 13.47 6.54
CA CYS A 164 -0.34 12.70 7.77
C CYS A 164 0.55 11.47 7.57
N ILE A 165 1.53 11.31 8.44
CA ILE A 165 2.35 10.09 8.50
C ILE A 165 1.59 9.04 9.30
N VAL A 166 1.41 7.87 8.72
CA VAL A 166 0.81 6.70 9.36
C VAL A 166 1.93 5.72 9.69
N ARG A 167 1.92 5.19 10.92
CA ARG A 167 2.85 4.16 11.39
C ARG A 167 2.07 3.04 12.07
N ARG A 168 2.62 1.82 12.07
CA ARG A 168 2.10 0.77 12.95
C ARG A 168 2.38 1.16 14.41
N GLN A 169 1.48 0.80 15.31
CA GLN A 169 1.65 1.11 16.72
C GLN A 169 2.99 0.60 17.26
N GLY A 170 3.76 1.49 17.87
CA GLY A 170 5.08 1.17 18.44
C GLY A 170 6.20 0.98 17.41
N ASP A 171 5.93 1.16 16.12
CA ASP A 171 6.92 1.16 15.05
C ASP A 171 7.24 2.61 14.65
N GLY A 172 8.51 3.01 14.73
CA GLY A 172 8.96 4.35 14.32
C GLY A 172 9.00 4.55 12.81
N THR A 173 8.86 3.47 12.04
CA THR A 173 8.96 3.49 10.57
C THR A 173 7.70 4.08 9.96
N THR A 174 7.87 5.03 9.05
CA THR A 174 6.77 5.54 8.21
C THR A 174 6.22 4.39 7.36
N LEU A 175 4.95 4.05 7.59
CA LEU A 175 4.24 3.04 6.81
C LEU A 175 3.61 3.65 5.55
N ASN A 176 2.90 4.78 5.72
CA ASN A 176 2.23 5.48 4.63
C ASN A 176 2.21 6.99 4.91
N VAL A 177 2.03 7.78 3.85
CA VAL A 177 1.73 9.21 3.95
C VAL A 177 0.37 9.44 3.30
N GLN A 178 -0.62 9.79 4.12
CA GLN A 178 -2.00 10.01 3.69
C GLN A 178 -2.36 11.48 3.84
N ASP A 179 -3.01 12.06 2.83
CA ASP A 179 -3.48 13.44 2.88
C ASP A 179 -4.73 13.58 3.74
N ILE A 180 -4.85 14.68 4.47
CA ILE A 180 -6.10 15.01 5.18
C ILE A 180 -7.25 15.20 4.18
N ASN A 181 -8.47 14.86 4.61
CA ASN A 181 -9.71 14.83 3.82
C ASN A 181 -9.73 13.73 2.76
N THR A 182 -8.97 12.65 2.99
CA THR A 182 -8.99 11.43 2.16
C THR A 182 -9.31 10.21 3.02
N THR A 183 -9.64 9.11 2.33
CA THR A 183 -9.88 7.81 2.93
C THR A 183 -9.05 6.76 2.21
N ASP A 184 -8.21 6.06 2.95
CA ASP A 184 -7.36 4.97 2.44
C ASP A 184 -7.72 3.65 3.12
N LYS A 185 -7.48 2.52 2.45
CA LYS A 185 -7.61 1.18 3.02
C LYS A 185 -6.30 0.75 3.68
N TYR A 186 -6.42 0.18 4.87
CA TYR A 186 -5.30 -0.39 5.62
C TYR A 186 -5.69 -1.77 6.14
N LEU A 187 -4.69 -2.61 6.38
CA LEU A 187 -4.93 -3.86 7.12
C LEU A 187 -5.51 -3.58 8.51
N VAL A 188 -6.26 -4.53 9.03
CA VAL A 188 -6.76 -4.47 10.41
C VAL A 188 -5.57 -4.41 11.39
N GLY A 189 -5.62 -3.48 12.34
CA GLY A 189 -4.52 -3.25 13.27
C GLY A 189 -4.63 -1.94 14.05
N ARG A 190 -3.57 -1.61 14.80
CA ARG A 190 -3.41 -0.37 15.54
C ARG A 190 -2.31 0.48 14.92
N TYR A 191 -2.57 1.79 14.83
CA TYR A 191 -1.74 2.73 14.10
C TYR A 191 -1.54 4.02 14.89
N ASP A 192 -0.36 4.61 14.73
CA ASP A 192 -0.02 5.93 15.27
C ASP A 192 0.07 6.93 14.11
N LEU A 193 -0.56 8.09 14.29
CA LEU A 193 -0.70 9.13 13.28
C LEU A 193 0.08 10.38 13.68
N GLU A 194 0.78 10.98 12.73
CA GLU A 194 1.46 12.27 12.89
C GLU A 194 1.07 13.22 11.77
N PHE A 195 0.22 14.18 12.10
CA PHE A 195 -0.22 15.22 11.18
C PHE A 195 0.87 16.28 11.07
N LEU A 196 1.24 16.63 9.83
CA LEU A 196 2.28 17.61 9.56
C LEU A 196 1.79 19.07 9.69
N THR A 197 0.96 19.32 10.71
CA THR A 197 0.47 20.64 11.13
C THR A 197 1.54 21.42 11.90
N LEU A 198 1.23 22.68 12.22
CA LEU A 198 1.97 23.52 13.17
C LEU A 198 1.09 23.84 14.38
N PRO A 199 1.49 23.50 15.62
CA PRO A 199 2.50 22.50 15.95
C PRO A 199 2.15 21.11 15.38
N ARG A 200 3.11 20.17 15.42
CA ARG A 200 2.87 18.77 15.06
C ARG A 200 1.79 18.18 15.96
N LEU A 201 0.80 17.51 15.37
CA LEU A 201 -0.26 16.82 16.11
C LEU A 201 -0.07 15.31 15.96
N LYS A 202 -0.02 14.60 17.10
CA LYS A 202 0.08 13.15 17.16
C LYS A 202 -1.20 12.56 17.73
N VAL A 203 -1.66 11.48 17.12
CA VAL A 203 -2.82 10.69 17.59
C VAL A 203 -2.37 9.24 17.63
N GLU A 204 -2.27 8.69 18.84
CA GLU A 204 -1.78 7.34 19.09
C GLU A 204 -2.95 6.36 19.23
N ASP A 205 -2.67 5.07 19.03
CA ASP A 205 -3.61 3.97 19.29
C ASP A 205 -4.90 3.99 18.44
N VAL A 206 -4.82 4.44 17.19
CA VAL A 206 -5.94 4.41 16.25
C VAL A 206 -6.20 2.98 15.80
N THR A 207 -7.36 2.43 16.13
CA THR A 207 -7.75 1.06 15.77
C THR A 207 -8.52 1.05 14.44
N ILE A 208 -8.05 0.25 13.49
CA ILE A 208 -8.73 -0.04 12.23
C ILE A 208 -9.33 -1.44 12.31
N GLU A 209 -10.65 -1.53 12.17
CA GLU A 209 -11.42 -2.78 12.27
C GLU A 209 -11.90 -3.25 10.89
N GLN A 210 -12.10 -4.57 10.77
CA GLN A 210 -12.54 -5.25 9.55
C GLN A 210 -13.80 -4.61 8.96
N GLY A 211 -13.71 -4.13 7.72
CA GLY A 211 -14.84 -3.58 6.95
C GLY A 211 -15.42 -2.28 7.51
N LYS A 212 -14.80 -1.66 8.52
CA LYS A 212 -15.26 -0.39 9.12
C LYS A 212 -14.36 0.78 8.72
N THR A 213 -14.90 1.98 8.84
CA THR A 213 -14.16 3.23 8.68
C THR A 213 -13.81 3.81 10.05
N ALA A 214 -12.52 3.86 10.36
CA ALA A 214 -11.99 4.61 11.48
C ALA A 214 -11.81 6.07 11.05
N THR A 215 -12.60 6.97 11.63
CA THR A 215 -12.53 8.40 11.32
C THR A 215 -11.70 9.13 12.37
N VAL A 216 -10.63 9.79 11.96
CA VAL A 216 -9.83 10.67 12.82
C VAL A 216 -10.07 12.10 12.40
N GLN A 217 -10.68 12.87 13.30
CA GLN A 217 -10.97 14.28 13.07
C GLN A 217 -9.99 15.16 13.84
N VAL A 218 -9.34 16.08 13.12
CA VAL A 218 -8.42 17.06 13.70
C VAL A 218 -8.99 18.48 13.61
N PRO A 219 -8.59 19.38 14.51
CA PRO A 219 -9.03 20.77 14.47
C PRO A 219 -8.61 21.44 13.15
N GLN A 220 -9.48 22.31 12.64
CA GLN A 220 -9.12 23.18 11.52
C GLN A 220 -8.08 24.21 11.97
N THR A 221 -7.08 24.48 11.14
CA THR A 221 -6.09 25.51 11.43
C THR A 221 -6.70 26.91 11.36
N GLY A 222 -6.24 27.82 12.22
CA GLY A 222 -6.38 29.26 12.03
C GLY A 222 -5.15 29.85 11.30
N VAL A 223 -5.21 31.13 10.98
CA VAL A 223 -4.13 31.85 10.28
C VAL A 223 -3.57 32.95 11.18
N LEU A 224 -2.27 32.93 11.42
CA LEU A 224 -1.52 34.00 12.08
C LEU A 224 -0.77 34.81 11.01
N ASN A 225 -1.10 36.10 10.90
CA ASN A 225 -0.38 37.07 10.09
C ASN A 225 0.50 37.94 10.99
N ILE A 226 1.79 38.02 10.70
CA ILE A 226 2.76 38.82 11.45
C ILE A 226 3.35 39.84 10.49
N LEU A 227 3.15 41.12 10.81
CA LEU A 227 3.55 42.26 9.99
C LEU A 227 4.57 43.10 10.77
N PRO A 228 5.87 42.77 10.70
CA PRO A 228 6.89 43.60 11.29
C PRO A 228 7.13 44.87 10.44
N GLY A 229 7.28 46.02 11.08
CA GLY A 229 7.53 47.30 10.40
C GLY A 229 8.93 47.40 9.75
N THR A 230 9.85 46.53 10.13
CA THR A 230 11.17 46.35 9.50
C THR A 230 11.52 44.86 9.43
N PRO A 231 12.49 44.42 8.61
CA PRO A 231 12.97 43.04 8.67
C PRO A 231 13.70 42.78 9.99
N GLY A 232 13.57 41.57 10.53
CA GLY A 232 14.15 41.23 11.83
C GLY A 232 13.93 39.78 12.22
N TYR A 233 14.57 39.37 13.31
CA TYR A 233 14.57 37.99 13.78
C TYR A 233 13.41 37.76 14.76
N GLY A 234 12.80 36.59 14.71
CA GLY A 234 11.74 36.23 15.63
C GLY A 234 11.30 34.79 15.47
N ALA A 235 10.46 34.34 16.38
CA ALA A 235 9.84 33.02 16.31
C ALA A 235 8.46 33.03 16.97
N VAL A 236 7.63 32.06 16.59
CA VAL A 236 6.32 31.77 17.16
C VAL A 236 6.45 30.60 18.13
N PHE A 237 5.88 30.77 19.32
CA PHE A 237 5.85 29.76 20.37
C PHE A 237 4.42 29.44 20.78
N LEU A 238 4.09 28.17 20.95
CA LEU A 238 2.86 27.72 21.61
C LEU A 238 3.06 27.83 23.13
N ARG A 239 2.06 28.35 23.83
CA ARG A 239 2.04 28.40 25.29
C ARG A 239 1.31 27.19 25.85
N GLU A 240 2.03 26.34 26.58
CA GLU A 240 1.52 25.18 27.31
C GLU A 240 1.72 25.41 28.82
N GLY A 241 0.72 25.99 29.49
CA GLY A 241 0.87 26.47 30.86
C GLY A 241 1.96 27.55 30.93
N ASP A 242 2.99 27.32 31.74
CA ASP A 242 4.14 28.22 31.88
C ASP A 242 5.28 27.94 30.87
N ARG A 243 5.11 26.92 30.01
CA ARG A 243 6.13 26.53 29.03
C ARG A 243 5.86 27.16 27.67
N LEU A 244 6.93 27.62 27.02
CA LEU A 244 6.92 27.99 25.61
C LEU A 244 7.52 26.85 24.77
N VAL A 245 6.75 26.35 23.81
CA VAL A 245 7.16 25.35 22.84
C VAL A 245 7.41 26.05 21.51
N HIS A 246 8.62 25.94 20.96
CA HIS A 246 8.94 26.51 19.65
C HIS A 246 8.11 25.85 18.55
N VAL A 247 7.56 26.66 17.64
CA VAL A 247 6.69 26.19 16.54
C VAL A 247 7.31 26.46 15.19
N VAL A 248 7.69 27.71 14.92
CA VAL A 248 8.24 28.14 13.63
C VAL A 248 9.01 29.46 13.76
N ASP A 249 10.09 29.59 13.01
CA ASP A 249 10.86 30.84 12.92
C ASP A 249 10.24 31.80 11.90
N LEU A 250 10.33 33.09 12.18
CA LEU A 250 10.01 34.15 11.22
C LEU A 250 11.08 34.19 10.14
N ASP A 251 10.69 34.44 8.88
CA ASP A 251 11.65 34.79 7.84
C ASP A 251 12.24 36.17 8.18
N PRO A 252 13.56 36.25 8.45
CA PRO A 252 14.16 37.47 8.93
C PRO A 252 14.24 38.57 7.86
N SER A 253 13.94 38.26 6.60
CA SER A 253 13.91 39.18 5.47
C SER A 253 12.50 39.65 5.11
N ALA A 254 11.45 38.96 5.58
CA ALA A 254 10.08 39.23 5.20
C ALA A 254 9.44 40.31 6.08
N LEU A 255 8.69 41.21 5.44
CA LEU A 255 7.80 42.18 6.10
C LEU A 255 6.38 41.62 6.33
N ARG A 256 6.16 40.37 5.93
CA ARG A 256 4.91 39.64 6.15
C ARG A 256 5.22 38.17 6.30
N ASN A 257 4.93 37.63 7.48
CA ASN A 257 4.99 36.20 7.75
C ASN A 257 3.55 35.70 7.97
N GLN A 258 3.18 34.60 7.32
CA GLN A 258 1.84 34.00 7.45
C GLN A 258 2.00 32.52 7.79
N TYR A 259 1.40 32.09 8.89
CA TYR A 259 1.44 30.70 9.35
C TYR A 259 0.04 30.17 9.60
N ARG A 260 -0.18 28.91 9.22
CA ARG A 260 -1.39 28.17 9.56
C ARG A 260 -1.10 27.35 10.80
N LEU A 261 -1.84 27.62 11.87
CA LEU A 261 -1.57 27.06 13.18
C LEU A 261 -2.81 26.35 13.71
N LEU A 262 -2.62 25.25 14.45
CA LEU A 262 -3.71 24.64 15.20
C LEU A 262 -4.22 25.61 16.28
N PRO A 263 -5.49 25.49 16.72
CA PRO A 263 -6.03 26.33 17.77
C PRO A 263 -5.18 26.26 19.05
N GLY A 264 -4.96 27.42 19.66
CA GLY A 264 -4.09 27.53 20.84
C GLY A 264 -3.71 28.97 21.17
N THR A 265 -3.05 29.14 22.31
CA THR A 265 -2.49 30.44 22.72
C THR A 265 -1.01 30.48 22.36
N TYR A 266 -0.61 31.52 21.64
CA TYR A 266 0.74 31.67 21.11
C TYR A 266 1.38 32.95 21.63
N GLN A 267 2.71 32.95 21.70
CA GLN A 267 3.53 34.13 21.91
C GLN A 267 4.51 34.26 20.76
N VAL A 268 4.63 35.47 20.22
CA VAL A 268 5.59 35.80 19.18
C VAL A 268 6.61 36.76 19.76
N VAL A 269 7.89 36.42 19.62
CA VAL A 269 9.01 37.31 19.93
C VAL A 269 9.62 37.83 18.64
N TYR A 270 9.97 39.10 18.62
CA TYR A 270 10.55 39.76 17.46
C TYR A 270 11.55 40.84 17.86
N ARG A 271 12.63 40.97 17.11
CA ARG A 271 13.61 42.05 17.21
C ARG A 271 14.04 42.49 15.81
N SER A 272 13.98 43.80 15.54
CA SER A 272 14.48 44.37 14.28
C SER A 272 15.94 44.00 14.02
N ARG A 273 16.28 43.75 12.75
CA ARG A 273 17.63 43.38 12.32
C ARG A 273 18.66 44.46 12.65
N SER A 274 18.28 45.74 12.56
CA SER A 274 19.14 46.89 12.85
C SER A 274 19.39 47.11 14.34
N ALA A 275 18.54 46.55 15.22
CA ALA A 275 18.74 46.63 16.65
C ALA A 275 19.95 45.77 17.06
N ASN A 276 20.87 46.31 17.86
CA ASN A 276 22.09 45.60 18.27
C ASN A 276 22.10 45.19 19.75
N ARG A 277 20.95 45.29 20.44
CA ARG A 277 20.80 44.87 21.83
C ARG A 277 19.56 43.99 22.01
N THR A 278 19.68 42.99 22.89
CA THR A 278 18.59 42.04 23.18
C THR A 278 17.39 42.71 23.83
N GLU A 279 17.58 43.80 24.57
CA GLU A 279 16.51 44.57 25.23
C GLU A 279 15.47 45.16 24.26
N TYR A 280 15.79 45.26 22.97
CA TYR A 280 14.87 45.71 21.92
C TYR A 280 13.95 44.59 21.40
N SER A 281 13.99 43.40 22.00
CA SER A 281 13.06 42.33 21.68
C SER A 281 11.68 42.68 22.22
N THR A 282 10.66 42.50 21.40
CA THR A 282 9.26 42.72 21.76
C THR A 282 8.49 41.42 21.66
N THR A 283 7.52 41.23 22.54
CA THR A 283 6.66 40.04 22.58
C THR A 283 5.20 40.44 22.42
N LYS A 284 4.45 39.66 21.65
CA LYS A 284 2.99 39.79 21.53
C LYS A 284 2.34 38.43 21.64
N ASP A 285 1.22 38.39 22.34
CA ASP A 285 0.41 37.19 22.48
C ASP A 285 -0.70 37.17 21.40
N ALA A 286 -1.06 35.98 20.93
CA ALA A 286 -2.12 35.76 19.95
C ALA A 286 -2.89 34.48 20.29
N VAL A 287 -4.23 34.54 20.26
CA VAL A 287 -5.09 33.37 20.42
C VAL A 287 -5.58 32.95 19.06
N ILE A 288 -5.25 31.73 18.64
CA ILE A 288 -5.66 31.17 17.35
C ILE A 288 -6.87 30.28 17.56
N GLU A 289 -7.92 30.54 16.79
CA GLU A 289 -9.16 29.78 16.77
C GLU A 289 -9.35 29.12 15.39
N SER A 290 -10.06 27.99 15.35
CA SER A 290 -10.32 27.22 14.14
C SER A 290 -10.90 28.09 13.02
N GLY A 291 -10.24 28.10 11.86
CA GLY A 291 -10.72 28.79 10.66
C GLY A 291 -10.69 30.32 10.73
N ARG A 292 -10.20 30.93 11.81
CA ARG A 292 -10.11 32.39 11.95
C ARG A 292 -8.71 32.92 11.65
N SER A 293 -8.64 34.19 11.26
CA SER A 293 -7.38 34.89 11.01
C SER A 293 -7.11 35.91 12.11
N VAL A 294 -5.87 35.96 12.59
CA VAL A 294 -5.37 36.94 13.55
C VAL A 294 -4.19 37.66 12.94
N THR A 295 -4.11 38.98 13.14
CA THR A 295 -3.00 39.80 12.64
C THR A 295 -2.34 40.52 13.81
N ILE A 296 -1.02 40.41 13.89
CA ILE A 296 -0.20 41.16 14.84
C ILE A 296 0.81 42.01 14.07
N ASN A 297 0.95 43.28 14.50
CA ASN A 297 1.93 44.21 13.94
C ASN A 297 3.08 44.38 14.93
N PHE A 298 4.32 44.49 14.45
CA PHE A 298 5.49 44.80 15.29
C PHE A 298 6.13 46.12 14.87
#